data_AF-A0A370HVK5-F1
#
_entry.id   AF-A0A370HVK5-F1
#
_cell.length_a   1.000
_cell.length_b   1.000
_cell.length_c   1.000
_cell.angle_alpha   90.00
_cell.angle_beta   90.00
_cell.angle_gamma   90.00
#
_symmetry.space_group_name_H-M   'P 1'
#
loop_
_entity.id
_entity.type
_entity.pdbx_description
1 polymer ?
#
loop_
_entity_poly.entity_id
_entity_poly.type
_entity_poly.pdbx_seq_one_letter_code
_entity_poly.pdbx_strand_id
1 'polypeptide(L)'
;MNLMSFFNRRTSAPVARERLQILLAHERGIVGGKSDLLAQLREEILAVVGKHLSIERDNVQVKMNRGADLSTLEIEVELPGPEVVRV
;
A
#
# COMPACT_ATOMS: atom_id res chain seq x y z
N MET A 1 17.33 -45.10 -15.40
CA MET A 1 16.47 -43.90 -15.33
C MET A 1 15.48 -44.08 -14.19
N ASN A 2 15.52 -43.21 -13.16
CA ASN A 2 14.67 -43.33 -11.98
C ASN A 2 13.29 -42.70 -12.20
N LEU A 3 12.23 -43.52 -12.06
CA LEU A 3 10.82 -43.11 -12.13
C LEU A 3 10.35 -42.30 -10.91
N MET A 4 11.12 -42.29 -9.82
CA MET A 4 10.78 -41.55 -8.59
C MET A 4 10.88 -40.02 -8.73
N SER A 5 11.49 -39.46 -9.77
CA SER A 5 11.64 -37.99 -9.89
C SER A 5 10.37 -37.26 -10.31
N PHE A 6 9.34 -37.98 -10.78
CA PHE A 6 8.07 -37.39 -11.23
C PHE A 6 7.09 -37.07 -10.09
N PHE A 7 7.31 -37.62 -8.88
CA PHE A 7 6.45 -37.36 -7.73
C PHE A 7 6.81 -36.09 -6.95
N ASN A 8 7.97 -35.46 -7.22
CA ASN A 8 8.31 -34.16 -6.66
C ASN A 8 7.69 -33.03 -7.50
N ARG A 9 6.37 -32.86 -7.42
CA ARG A 9 5.75 -31.59 -7.82
C ARG A 9 6.25 -30.51 -6.86
N ARG A 10 7.12 -29.64 -7.35
CA ARG A 10 7.48 -28.39 -6.67
C ARG A 10 6.19 -27.58 -6.53
N THR A 11 5.62 -27.56 -5.33
CA THR A 11 4.57 -26.61 -5.00
C THR A 11 5.23 -25.23 -4.97
N SER A 12 5.09 -24.46 -6.05
CA SER A 12 5.42 -23.04 -6.01
C SER A 12 4.49 -22.43 -4.99
N ALA A 13 5.00 -22.09 -3.80
CA ALA A 13 4.23 -21.37 -2.82
C ALA A 13 3.70 -20.09 -3.51
N PRO A 14 2.39 -19.83 -3.49
CA PRO A 14 1.86 -18.60 -4.04
C PRO A 14 2.26 -17.48 -3.08
N VAL A 15 3.46 -16.92 -3.24
CA VAL A 15 3.85 -15.70 -2.55
C VAL A 15 3.23 -14.54 -3.31
N ALA A 16 1.90 -14.45 -3.30
CA ALA A 16 1.20 -13.30 -3.81
C ALA A 16 1.34 -12.18 -2.78
N ARG A 17 2.11 -11.15 -3.13
CA ARG A 17 2.15 -9.91 -2.35
C ARG A 17 0.84 -9.16 -2.60
N GLU A 18 0.17 -8.78 -1.53
CA GLU A 18 -1.02 -7.93 -1.63
C GLU A 18 -0.58 -6.45 -1.64
N ARG A 19 -1.37 -5.57 -2.27
CA ARG A 19 -1.07 -4.15 -2.35
C ARG A 19 -2.32 -3.34 -2.03
N LEU A 20 -2.16 -2.38 -1.13
CA LEU A 20 -3.20 -1.42 -0.77
C LEU A 20 -2.92 -0.09 -1.47
N GLN A 21 -3.92 0.42 -2.19
CA GLN A 21 -3.86 1.73 -2.87
C GLN A 21 -4.96 2.64 -2.32
N ILE A 22 -4.58 3.84 -1.89
CA ILE A 22 -5.48 4.88 -1.42
C ILE A 22 -5.33 6.09 -2.35
N LEU A 23 -6.45 6.55 -2.92
CA LEU A 23 -6.53 7.74 -3.75
C LEU A 23 -7.45 8.76 -3.09
N LEU A 24 -6.92 9.96 -2.87
CA LEU A 24 -7.63 11.08 -2.25
C LEU A 24 -7.56 12.27 -3.20
N ALA A 25 -8.70 12.87 -3.50
CA ALA A 25 -8.81 14.10 -4.28
C ALA A 25 -9.55 15.14 -3.47
N HIS A 26 -8.97 16.34 -3.35
CA HIS A 26 -9.50 17.43 -2.56
C HIS A 26 -9.51 18.72 -3.38
N GLU A 27 -10.70 19.29 -3.56
CA GLU A 27 -10.90 20.61 -4.16
C GLU A 27 -10.67 21.69 -3.11
N ARG A 28 -9.77 22.64 -3.40
CA ARG A 28 -9.53 23.78 -2.53
C ARG A 28 -10.59 24.84 -2.80
N GLY A 29 -11.66 24.81 -2.03
CA GLY A 29 -12.70 25.84 -2.07
C GLY A 29 -12.14 27.24 -1.78
N ILE A 30 -12.71 28.24 -2.46
CA ILE A 30 -12.34 29.67 -2.39
C ILE A 30 -12.51 30.24 -0.96
N VAL A 31 -13.27 29.56 -0.10
CA VAL A 31 -13.59 29.99 1.27
C VAL A 31 -12.81 29.16 2.28
N GLY A 32 -11.61 29.65 2.62
CA GLY A 32 -10.84 29.15 3.75
C GLY A 32 -9.60 28.38 3.33
N GLY A 33 -8.50 29.10 3.16
CA GLY A 33 -7.15 28.58 2.94
C GLY A 33 -6.60 27.77 4.13
N LYS A 34 -7.26 26.67 4.48
CA LYS A 34 -6.70 25.66 5.37
C LYS A 34 -5.69 24.82 4.59
N SER A 35 -4.49 25.40 4.59
CA SER A 35 -3.18 24.78 4.55
C SER A 35 -3.20 23.29 4.90
N ASP A 36 -2.70 22.50 3.94
CA ASP A 36 -2.11 21.17 4.11
C ASP A 36 -2.95 20.05 4.73
N LEU A 37 -4.29 20.08 4.59
CA LEU A 37 -5.18 18.97 4.98
C LEU A 37 -4.69 17.62 4.42
N LEU A 38 -4.31 17.59 3.14
CA LEU A 38 -3.79 16.36 2.53
C LEU A 38 -2.45 15.91 3.14
N ALA A 39 -1.58 16.82 3.57
CA ALA A 39 -0.36 16.42 4.27
C ALA A 39 -0.66 15.90 5.68
N GLN A 40 -1.64 16.48 6.38
CA GLN A 40 -2.08 15.95 7.67
C GLN A 40 -2.67 14.54 7.51
N LEU A 41 -3.58 14.35 6.54
CA LEU A 41 -4.15 13.02 6.24
C LEU A 41 -3.08 12.02 5.83
N ARG A 42 -2.05 12.44 5.08
CA ARG A 42 -0.90 11.58 4.76
C ARG A 42 -0.28 11.02 6.03
N GLU A 43 0.09 11.87 6.99
CA GLU A 43 0.73 11.44 8.23
C GLU A 43 -0.20 10.52 9.06
N GLU A 44 -1.47 10.89 9.18
CA GLU A 44 -2.45 10.11 9.94
C GLU A 44 -2.68 8.72 9.32
N ILE A 45 -2.82 8.64 8.00
CA ILE A 45 -2.99 7.37 7.29
C ILE A 45 -1.75 6.50 7.46
N LEU A 46 -0.54 7.06 7.29
CA LEU A 46 0.69 6.30 7.47
C LEU A 46 0.83 5.76 8.90
N ALA A 47 0.48 6.56 9.91
CA ALA A 47 0.51 6.13 11.29
C ALA A 47 -0.49 5.00 11.58
N VAL A 48 -1.71 5.10 11.04
CA VAL A 48 -2.75 4.07 11.21
C VAL A 48 -2.37 2.78 10.48
N VAL A 49 -1.93 2.88 9.22
CA VAL A 49 -1.48 1.71 8.44
C VAL A 49 -0.32 1.02 9.17
N GLY A 50 0.66 1.76 9.66
CA GLY A 50 1.79 1.21 10.41
C GLY A 50 1.40 0.55 11.75
N LYS A 51 0.28 0.95 12.35
CA LYS A 51 -0.27 0.31 13.55
C LYS A 51 -0.96 -1.02 13.23
N HIS A 52 -1.61 -1.13 12.08
CA HIS A 52 -2.42 -2.28 11.73
C HIS A 52 -1.71 -3.30 10.83
N LEU A 53 -0.63 -2.89 10.17
CA LEU A 53 0.12 -3.70 9.22
C LEU A 53 1.60 -3.56 9.54
N SER A 54 2.33 -4.69 9.57
CA SER A 54 3.79 -4.67 9.63
C SER A 54 4.33 -4.22 8.28
N ILE A 55 4.47 -2.91 8.12
CA ILE A 55 4.97 -2.27 6.90
C ILE A 55 6.37 -1.71 7.14
N GLU A 56 7.31 -2.07 6.27
CA GLU A 56 8.61 -1.42 6.18
C GLU A 56 8.46 -0.10 5.41
N ARG A 57 9.23 0.93 5.78
CA ARG A 57 9.16 2.25 5.12
C ARG A 57 9.42 2.18 3.62
N ASP A 58 10.24 1.23 3.19
CA ASP A 58 10.61 1.05 1.78
C ASP A 58 9.46 0.49 0.92
N ASN A 59 8.43 -0.08 1.57
CA ASN A 59 7.26 -0.66 0.92
C ASN A 59 6.11 0.35 0.75
N VAL A 60 6.35 1.62 1.09
CA VAL A 60 5.36 2.69 1.02
C VAL A 60 5.76 3.70 -0.05
N GLN A 61 4.90 3.92 -1.03
CA GLN A 61 5.05 4.97 -2.03
C GLN A 61 3.95 6.01 -1.83
N VAL A 62 4.35 7.29 -1.79
CA VAL A 62 3.41 8.41 -1.67
C VAL A 62 3.64 9.36 -2.84
N LYS A 63 2.57 9.67 -3.57
CA LYS A 63 2.56 10.66 -4.64
C LYS A 63 1.54 11.72 -4.31
N MET A 64 1.94 12.97 -4.37
CA MET A 64 1.03 14.10 -4.15
C MET A 64 1.15 15.02 -5.35
N ASN A 65 0.01 15.34 -5.96
CA ASN A 65 -0.08 16.29 -7.04
C ASN A 65 -0.91 17.49 -6.58
N ARG A 66 -0.32 18.68 -6.63
CA ARG A 66 -1.00 19.93 -6.29
C ARG A 66 -1.30 20.66 -7.60
N GLY A 67 -2.52 20.52 -8.11
CA GLY A 67 -3.05 21.34 -9.21
C GLY A 67 -3.48 22.72 -8.72
N ALA A 68 -4.05 23.53 -9.62
CA ALA A 68 -4.53 24.89 -9.32
C ALA A 68 -5.73 24.89 -8.35
N ASP A 69 -6.71 24.03 -8.60
CA ASP A 69 -7.95 23.96 -7.82
C ASP A 69 -8.15 22.59 -7.14
N LEU A 70 -7.54 21.55 -7.70
CA LEU A 70 -7.62 20.18 -7.20
C LEU A 70 -6.24 19.70 -6.72
N SER A 71 -6.21 19.10 -5.54
CA SER A 71 -5.03 18.40 -5.03
C SER A 71 -5.34 16.92 -4.91
N THR A 72 -4.42 16.06 -5.35
CA THR A 72 -4.54 14.62 -5.22
C THR A 72 -3.40 14.03 -4.39
N LEU A 73 -3.71 12.99 -3.63
CA LEU A 73 -2.78 12.21 -2.83
C LEU A 73 -3.01 10.73 -3.13
N GLU A 74 -1.95 10.05 -3.53
CA GLU A 74 -1.91 8.62 -3.79
C GLU A 74 -0.95 7.99 -2.79
N ILE A 75 -1.41 6.97 -2.07
CA ILE A 75 -0.60 6.19 -1.13
C ILE A 75 -0.70 4.74 -1.56
N GLU A 76 0.45 4.10 -1.76
CA GLU A 76 0.57 2.71 -2.17
C GLU A 76 1.42 1.98 -1.15
N VAL A 77 0.90 0.88 -0.63
CA VAL A 77 1.54 0.10 0.42
C VAL A 77 1.60 -1.35 -0.02
N GLU A 78 2.80 -1.91 -0.11
CA GLU A 78 2.96 -3.36 -0.26
C GLU A 78 2.73 -4.04 1.08
N LEU A 79 1.82 -5.00 1.08
CA LEU A 79 1.49 -5.81 2.24
C LEU A 79 2.33 -7.10 2.21
N PRO A 80 2.85 -7.54 3.36
CA PRO A 80 3.42 -8.87 3.45
C PRO A 80 2.33 -9.89 3.09
N GLY A 81 2.67 -10.81 2.17
CA GLY A 81 1.73 -11.86 1.76
C GLY A 81 1.30 -12.72 2.95
N PRO A 82 0.15 -13.40 2.86
CA PRO A 82 -0.32 -14.27 3.93
C PRO A 82 0.76 -15.30 4.28
N GLU A 83 1.12 -15.40 5.56
CA GLU A 83 1.89 -16.54 6.04
C GLU A 83 1.09 -17.78 5.67
N VAL A 84 1.61 -18.56 4.73
CA VAL A 84 1.02 -19.84 4.36
C VAL A 84 1.23 -20.76 5.56
N VAL A 85 0.28 -20.75 6.49
CA VAL A 85 0.24 -21.68 7.62
C VAL A 85 0.14 -23.08 7.02
N ARG A 86 1.27 -23.78 7.00
CA ARG A 86 1.35 -25.18 6.57
C ARG A 86 0.72 -26.01 7.67
N VAL A 87 -0.52 -26.44 7.45
CA VAL A 87 -1.19 -27.48 8.26
C VAL A 87 -0.88 -28.85 7.66
#